data_AF-A0A7C2P0J4-F1
#
_entry.id   AF-A0A7C2P0J4-F1
#
_cell.length_a   1.000
_cell.length_b   1.000
_cell.length_c   1.000
_cell.angle_alpha   90.00
_cell.angle_beta   90.00
_cell.angle_gamma   90.00
#
_symmetry.space_group_name_H-M   'P 1'
#
loop_
_entity.id
_entity.type
_entity.pdbx_description
1 polymer ?
#
loop_
_entity_poly.entity_id
_entity_poly.type
_entity_poly.pdbx_seq_one_letter_code
_entity_poly.pdbx_strand_id
1 'polypeptide(L)'
;MGGVMYAPINFFEIVSDYYAHMKKDLKPIPFIITLIISPFILATIFFFIVGDKKEVYGNFVTVSAILIPLLLNLLMIVYYSLEKTERQKKTKIEYLEHLNSTISMTTLTAIFVLILSLILLNLDSNPLFFEFLLFYAIGFLIVNVIMSLVRVYRLIRHEIREKVIPNEYATK
;
A
#
# COMPACT_ATOMS: atom_id res chain seq x y z
N MET A 1 -28.81 4.27 -15.07
CA MET A 1 -27.77 3.78 -15.99
C MET A 1 -26.76 4.91 -16.17
N GLY A 2 -25.68 4.89 -15.40
CA GLY A 2 -24.56 5.82 -15.54
C GLY A 2 -23.31 4.98 -15.70
N GLY A 3 -22.71 5.02 -16.89
CA GLY A 3 -21.53 4.23 -17.21
C GLY A 3 -20.41 4.54 -16.23
N VAL A 4 -19.85 3.48 -15.63
CA VAL A 4 -18.60 3.55 -14.89
C VAL A 4 -17.51 3.82 -15.92
N MET A 5 -17.30 5.10 -16.23
CA MET A 5 -16.15 5.51 -17.00
C MET A 5 -14.94 5.24 -16.09
N TYR A 6 -14.14 4.24 -16.43
CA TYR A 6 -12.83 4.05 -15.83
C TYR A 6 -12.04 5.34 -16.07
N ALA A 7 -12.05 6.23 -15.09
CA ALA A 7 -11.19 7.40 -15.11
C ALA A 7 -9.74 6.89 -15.23
N PRO A 8 -8.92 7.49 -16.09
CA PRO A 8 -7.52 7.11 -16.20
C PRO A 8 -6.87 7.16 -14.81
N ILE A 9 -6.04 6.16 -14.51
CA ILE A 9 -5.32 6.07 -13.24
C ILE A 9 -4.51 7.35 -13.05
N ASN A 10 -4.96 8.22 -12.15
CA ASN A 10 -4.30 9.49 -11.88
C ASN A 10 -3.23 9.30 -10.81
N PHE A 11 -1.98 9.20 -11.25
CA PHE A 11 -0.83 9.05 -10.37
C PHE A 11 -0.78 10.11 -9.27
N PHE A 12 -1.04 11.38 -9.63
CA PHE A 12 -0.97 12.48 -8.66
C PHE A 12 -2.03 12.38 -7.59
N GLU A 13 -3.23 11.93 -7.94
CA GLU A 13 -4.34 11.73 -7.01
C GLU A 13 -4.06 10.58 -6.04
N ILE A 14 -3.57 9.44 -6.55
CA ILE A 14 -3.16 8.31 -5.71
C ILE A 14 -2.13 8.76 -4.68
N VAL A 15 -1.12 9.51 -5.13
CA VAL A 15 -0.07 10.02 -4.25
C VAL A 15 -0.66 11.03 -3.25
N SER A 16 -1.39 12.05 -3.69
CA SER A 16 -1.93 13.08 -2.80
C SER A 16 -2.84 12.51 -1.72
N ASP A 17 -3.74 11.60 -2.10
CA ASP A 17 -4.68 10.95 -1.18
C ASP A 17 -3.92 10.11 -0.16
N TYR A 18 -2.91 9.37 -0.62
CA TYR A 18 -2.06 8.57 0.25
C TYR A 18 -1.38 9.41 1.33
N TYR A 19 -0.75 10.52 0.94
CA TYR A 19 -0.10 11.43 1.89
C TYR A 19 -1.11 12.07 2.86
N ALA A 20 -2.30 12.44 2.37
CA ALA A 20 -3.36 13.02 3.19
C ALA A 20 -3.88 12.05 4.26
N HIS A 21 -4.19 10.81 3.87
CA HIS A 21 -4.68 9.78 4.79
C HIS A 21 -3.61 9.32 5.77
N MET A 22 -2.37 9.14 5.32
CA MET A 22 -1.25 8.73 6.19
C MET A 22 -0.92 9.80 7.24
N LYS A 23 -1.03 11.09 6.91
CA LYS A 23 -0.86 12.18 7.89
C LYS A 23 -1.90 12.14 9.00
N LYS A 24 -3.13 11.71 8.68
CA LYS A 24 -4.22 11.56 9.65
C LYS A 24 -4.00 10.35 10.58
N ASP A 25 -3.54 9.23 10.02
CA ASP A 25 -3.37 7.97 10.75
C ASP A 25 -2.13 7.91 11.62
N LEU A 26 -1.04 8.55 11.19
CA LEU A 26 0.25 8.55 11.85
C LEU A 26 0.43 9.71 12.84
N LYS A 27 -0.63 10.41 13.27
CA LYS A 27 -0.49 11.46 14.31
C LYS A 27 0.44 11.12 15.50
N PRO A 28 0.47 9.88 16.05
CA PRO A 28 1.36 9.55 17.15
C PRO A 28 2.81 9.19 16.77
N ILE A 29 3.09 8.86 15.50
CA ILE A 29 4.44 8.49 15.03
C ILE A 29 4.86 9.49 13.94
N PRO A 30 6.04 10.12 14.00
CA PRO A 30 6.41 11.12 13.01
C PRO A 30 6.29 10.55 11.58
N PHE A 31 5.38 11.13 10.80
CA PHE A 31 5.07 10.75 9.42
C PHE A 31 6.31 10.50 8.55
N ILE A 32 7.32 11.35 8.73
CA ILE A 32 8.63 11.29 8.06
C ILE A 32 9.40 10.01 8.44
N ILE A 33 9.32 9.57 9.70
CA ILE A 33 10.00 8.35 10.16
C ILE A 33 9.45 7.15 9.42
N THR A 34 8.12 6.99 9.38
CA THR A 34 7.48 5.82 8.78
C THR A 34 7.65 5.76 7.26
N LEU A 35 7.57 6.90 6.57
CA LEU A 35 7.53 6.93 5.10
C LEU A 35 8.87 7.19 4.42
N ILE A 36 9.85 7.75 5.13
CA ILE A 36 11.15 8.12 4.56
C ILE A 36 12.27 7.37 5.28
N ILE A 37 12.33 7.47 6.62
CA ILE A 37 13.45 6.91 7.38
C ILE A 37 13.41 5.38 7.40
N SER A 38 12.26 4.77 7.69
CA SER A 38 12.15 3.30 7.73
C SER A 38 12.48 2.64 6.38
N PRO A 39 11.93 3.10 5.24
CA PRO A 39 12.33 2.61 3.93
C PRO A 39 13.82 2.83 3.63
N PHE A 40 14.39 3.97 4.03
CA PHE A 40 15.80 4.26 3.82
C PHE A 40 16.73 3.33 4.62
N ILE A 41 16.39 3.04 5.88
CA ILE A 41 17.13 2.09 6.70
C ILE A 41 17.08 0.70 6.07
N LEU A 42 15.89 0.24 5.65
CA LEU A 42 15.74 -1.05 4.97
C LEU A 42 16.54 -1.08 3.67
N ALA A 43 16.51 -0.01 2.88
CA ALA A 43 17.28 0.09 1.65
C ALA A 43 18.78 -0.09 1.89
N THR A 44 19.29 0.59 2.92
CA THR A 44 20.70 0.52 3.32
C THR A 44 21.07 -0.91 3.74
N ILE A 45 20.23 -1.54 4.57
CA ILE A 45 20.43 -2.94 5.01
C ILE A 45 20.48 -3.88 3.80
N PHE A 46 19.50 -3.80 2.90
CA PHE A 46 19.46 -4.66 1.71
C PHE A 46 20.67 -4.40 0.79
N PHE A 47 21.05 -3.15 0.61
CA PHE A 47 22.17 -2.78 -0.26
C PHE A 47 23.50 -3.42 0.18
N PHE A 48 23.73 -3.55 1.49
CA PHE A 48 24.96 -4.15 2.03
C PHE A 48 24.90 -5.68 2.19
N ILE A 49 23.71 -6.25 2.40
CA ILE A 49 23.56 -7.69 2.68
C ILE A 49 23.39 -8.51 1.39
N VAL A 50 22.79 -7.94 0.35
CA VAL A 50 22.49 -8.68 -0.89
C VAL A 50 23.76 -8.90 -1.71
N GLY A 51 24.21 -10.16 -1.74
CA GLY A 51 25.38 -10.61 -2.50
C GLY A 51 25.09 -10.82 -4.00
N ASP A 52 24.29 -11.85 -4.35
CA ASP A 52 23.89 -12.07 -5.73
C ASP A 52 22.70 -11.17 -6.12
N LYS A 53 23.04 -9.99 -6.62
CA LYS A 53 22.06 -8.98 -6.98
C LYS A 53 21.20 -9.37 -8.19
N LYS A 54 21.76 -10.08 -9.18
CA LYS A 54 21.02 -10.43 -10.41
C LYS A 54 19.93 -11.47 -10.13
N GLU A 55 20.24 -12.50 -9.34
CA GLU A 55 19.24 -13.47 -8.89
C GLU A 55 18.12 -12.78 -8.12
N VAL A 56 18.48 -11.86 -7.24
CA VAL A 56 17.53 -11.10 -6.41
C VAL A 56 16.63 -10.20 -7.25
N TYR A 57 17.14 -9.54 -8.30
CA TYR A 57 16.30 -8.78 -9.22
C TYR A 57 15.31 -9.68 -9.98
N GLY A 58 15.75 -10.87 -10.40
CA GLY A 58 14.87 -11.89 -11.00
C GLY A 58 13.76 -12.31 -10.04
N ASN A 59 14.08 -12.52 -8.77
CA ASN A 59 13.10 -12.83 -7.73
C ASN A 59 12.09 -11.70 -7.53
N PHE A 60 12.53 -10.43 -7.56
CA PHE A 60 11.62 -9.28 -7.47
C PHE A 60 10.67 -9.16 -8.65
N VAL A 61 11.11 -9.51 -9.87
CA VAL A 61 10.22 -9.61 -11.03
C VAL A 61 9.11 -10.63 -10.76
N THR A 62 9.48 -11.84 -10.34
CA THR A 62 8.52 -12.92 -10.05
C THR A 62 7.53 -12.53 -8.95
N VAL A 63 8.04 -12.01 -7.82
CA VAL A 63 7.20 -11.58 -6.70
C VAL A 63 6.25 -10.46 -7.12
N SER A 64 6.74 -9.47 -7.87
CA SER A 64 5.90 -8.35 -8.33
C SER A 64 4.83 -8.80 -9.32
N ALA A 65 5.16 -9.72 -10.22
CA ALA A 65 4.21 -10.30 -11.17
C ALA A 65 3.05 -11.05 -10.49
N ILE A 66 3.28 -11.63 -9.31
CA ILE A 66 2.23 -12.26 -8.49
C ILE A 66 1.50 -11.21 -7.64
N LEU A 67 2.24 -10.28 -7.03
CA LEU A 67 1.72 -9.31 -6.08
C LEU A 67 0.79 -8.28 -6.73
N ILE A 68 1.13 -7.78 -7.92
CA ILE A 68 0.33 -6.74 -8.60
C ILE A 68 -1.11 -7.22 -8.88
N PRO A 69 -1.36 -8.38 -9.51
CA PRO A 69 -2.71 -8.91 -9.68
C PRO A 69 -3.47 -9.08 -8.36
N LEU A 70 -2.79 -9.54 -7.30
CA LEU A 70 -3.41 -9.72 -5.99
C LEU A 70 -3.85 -8.38 -5.38
N LEU A 71 -3.00 -7.35 -5.47
CA LEU A 71 -3.33 -6.02 -4.97
C LEU A 71 -4.46 -5.37 -5.78
N LEU A 72 -4.49 -5.56 -7.10
CA LEU A 72 -5.60 -5.09 -7.95
C LEU A 72 -6.92 -5.77 -7.59
N ASN A 73 -6.90 -7.09 -7.33
CA ASN A 73 -8.09 -7.81 -6.86
C ASN A 73 -8.57 -7.27 -5.50
N LEU A 74 -7.63 -7.04 -4.57
CA LEU A 74 -7.97 -6.47 -3.27
C LEU A 74 -8.55 -5.05 -3.41
N LEU A 75 -7.98 -4.23 -4.30
CA LEU A 75 -8.46 -2.89 -4.60
C LEU A 75 -9.91 -2.90 -5.10
N MET A 76 -10.22 -3.81 -6.03
CA MET A 76 -11.58 -4.00 -6.55
C MET A 76 -12.58 -4.37 -5.44
N ILE A 77 -12.19 -5.28 -4.53
CA ILE A 77 -13.04 -5.68 -3.40
C ILE A 77 -13.30 -4.49 -2.46
N VAL A 78 -12.26 -3.71 -2.14
CA VAL A 78 -12.39 -2.54 -1.26
C VAL A 78 -13.23 -1.45 -1.91
N TYR A 79 -13.01 -1.16 -3.19
CA TYR A 79 -13.80 -0.20 -3.96
C TYR A 79 -15.29 -0.58 -3.98
N TYR A 80 -15.59 -1.84 -4.26
CA TYR A 80 -16.98 -2.33 -4.23
C TYR A 80 -17.61 -2.26 -2.84
N SER A 81 -16.81 -2.51 -1.79
CA SER A 81 -17.26 -2.38 -0.40
C SER A 81 -17.57 -0.93 -0.03
N LEU A 82 -16.78 0.03 -0.52
CA LEU A 82 -17.04 1.47 -0.37
C LEU A 82 -18.37 1.86 -1.01
N GLU A 83 -18.57 1.47 -2.26
CA GLU A 83 -19.77 1.81 -3.03
C GLU A 83 -21.06 1.29 -2.37
N LYS A 84 -20.99 0.11 -1.75
CA LYS A 84 -22.13 -0.52 -1.05
C LYS A 84 -22.34 -0.09 0.39
N THR A 85 -21.39 0.63 1.01
CA THR A 85 -21.52 1.02 2.41
C THR A 85 -22.42 2.25 2.52
N GLU A 86 -23.53 2.14 3.28
CA GLU A 86 -24.43 3.27 3.52
C GLU A 86 -23.69 4.45 4.19
N ARG A 87 -23.94 5.67 3.70
CA ARG A 87 -23.31 6.93 4.19
C ARG A 87 -23.46 7.18 5.69
N GLN A 88 -24.32 6.44 6.39
CA GLN A 88 -24.52 6.54 7.83
C GLN A 88 -23.36 5.95 8.65
N LYS A 89 -22.58 5.01 8.10
CA LYS A 89 -21.41 4.41 8.78
C LYS A 89 -20.09 5.14 8.49
N LYS A 90 -20.01 6.42 8.87
CA LYS A 90 -18.89 7.33 8.56
C LYS A 90 -17.50 6.73 8.88
N THR A 91 -17.34 6.10 10.04
CA THR A 91 -16.06 5.53 10.48
C THR A 91 -15.61 4.34 9.61
N LYS A 92 -16.55 3.50 9.15
CA LYS A 92 -16.26 2.36 8.27
C LYS A 92 -15.83 2.83 6.88
N ILE A 93 -16.52 3.84 6.35
CA ILE A 93 -16.18 4.45 5.06
C ILE A 93 -14.75 5.03 5.13
N GLU A 94 -14.42 5.75 6.19
CA GLU A 94 -13.08 6.32 6.38
C GLU A 94 -11.97 5.24 6.37
N TYR A 95 -12.16 4.13 7.08
CA TYR A 95 -11.17 3.03 7.06
C TYR A 95 -11.02 2.39 5.68
N LEU A 96 -12.13 2.23 4.95
CA LEU A 96 -12.12 1.66 3.61
C LEU A 96 -11.47 2.62 2.60
N GLU A 97 -11.69 3.94 2.71
CA GLU A 97 -11.03 4.96 1.86
C GLU A 97 -9.52 4.96 2.11
N HIS A 98 -9.12 4.95 3.38
CA HIS A 98 -7.71 4.84 3.76
C HIS A 98 -7.11 3.54 3.21
N LEU A 99 -7.79 2.41 3.34
CA LEU A 99 -7.33 1.12 2.84
C LEU A 99 -7.18 1.14 1.31
N ASN A 100 -8.17 1.69 0.60
CA ASN A 100 -8.14 1.86 -0.85
C ASN A 100 -6.90 2.66 -1.29
N SER A 101 -6.67 3.82 -0.66
CA SER A 101 -5.53 4.68 -0.97
C SER A 101 -4.18 3.98 -0.76
N THR A 102 -4.00 3.23 0.33
CA THR A 102 -2.75 2.50 0.56
C THR A 102 -2.58 1.31 -0.38
N ILE A 103 -3.63 0.57 -0.73
CA ILE A 103 -3.54 -0.52 -1.71
C ILE A 103 -3.16 0.06 -3.08
N SER A 104 -3.74 1.19 -3.49
CA SER A 104 -3.38 1.88 -4.72
C SER A 104 -1.90 2.29 -4.74
N MET A 105 -1.40 2.91 -3.66
CA MET A 105 0.01 3.28 -3.54
C MET A 105 0.93 2.05 -3.51
N THR A 106 0.51 0.95 -2.88
CA THR A 106 1.26 -0.31 -2.84
C THR A 106 1.35 -0.93 -4.22
N THR A 107 0.25 -0.93 -4.98
CA THR A 107 0.20 -1.39 -6.37
C THR A 107 1.16 -0.59 -7.25
N LEU A 108 1.10 0.74 -7.15
CA LEU A 108 1.96 1.65 -7.88
C LEU A 108 3.45 1.41 -7.55
N THR A 109 3.77 1.22 -6.26
CA THR A 109 5.13 0.90 -5.81
C THR A 109 5.58 -0.45 -6.35
N ALA A 110 4.72 -1.47 -6.37
CA ALA A 110 5.04 -2.81 -6.90
C ALA A 110 5.31 -2.76 -8.41
N ILE A 111 4.54 -1.99 -9.18
CA ILE A 111 4.81 -1.75 -10.60
C ILE A 111 6.17 -1.05 -10.78
N PHE A 112 6.48 -0.06 -9.94
CA PHE A 112 7.76 0.62 -9.99
C PHE A 112 8.95 -0.32 -9.68
N VAL A 113 8.82 -1.19 -8.67
CA VAL A 113 9.79 -2.25 -8.35
C VAL A 113 9.99 -3.19 -9.53
N LEU A 114 8.90 -3.62 -10.19
CA LEU A 114 8.95 -4.47 -11.38
C LEU A 114 9.76 -3.80 -12.51
N ILE A 115 9.44 -2.54 -12.83
CA ILE A 115 10.13 -1.79 -13.88
C ILE A 115 11.63 -1.64 -13.56
N LEU A 116 11.98 -1.24 -12.34
CA LEU A 116 13.37 -1.09 -11.92
C LEU A 116 14.13 -2.42 -11.98
N SER A 117 13.50 -3.52 -11.55
CA SER A 117 14.11 -4.85 -11.58
C SER A 117 14.38 -5.30 -13.02
N LEU A 118 13.45 -5.06 -13.94
CA LEU A 118 13.64 -5.36 -15.36
C LEU A 118 14.76 -4.53 -15.98
N ILE A 119 14.87 -3.24 -15.64
CA ILE A 119 15.97 -2.38 -16.11
C ILE A 119 17.31 -2.93 -15.62
N LEU A 120 17.43 -3.22 -14.32
CA LEU A 120 18.67 -3.71 -13.70
C LEU A 120 19.08 -5.12 -14.14
N LEU A 121 18.14 -5.96 -14.56
CA LEU A 121 18.46 -7.26 -15.16
C LEU A 121 19.10 -7.15 -16.55
N ASN A 122 18.76 -6.10 -17.30
CA ASN A 122 19.18 -5.92 -18.69
C ASN A 122 20.37 -4.95 -18.85
N LEU A 123 20.88 -4.37 -17.76
CA LEU A 123 22.07 -3.54 -17.78
C LEU A 123 23.32 -4.36 -17.42
N ASP A 124 24.38 -4.21 -18.23
CA ASP A 124 25.67 -4.87 -17.97
C ASP A 124 26.39 -4.29 -16.76
N SER A 125 26.18 -2.99 -16.50
CA SER A 125 26.63 -2.32 -15.29
C SER A 125 25.44 -1.67 -14.60
N ASN A 126 25.20 -2.04 -13.35
CA ASN A 126 24.11 -1.52 -12.56
C ASN A 126 24.54 -0.20 -11.91
N PRO A 127 23.95 0.95 -12.26
CA PRO A 127 24.31 2.19 -11.60
C PRO A 127 23.83 2.12 -10.16
N LEU A 128 24.72 2.41 -9.21
CA LEU A 128 24.46 2.33 -7.76
C LEU A 128 23.16 3.04 -7.34
N PHE A 129 22.85 4.15 -8.01
CA PHE A 129 21.61 4.90 -7.79
C PHE A 129 20.35 4.07 -8.06
N PHE A 130 20.28 3.33 -9.17
CA PHE A 130 19.12 2.51 -9.51
C PHE A 130 18.97 1.32 -8.57
N GLU A 131 20.08 0.73 -8.13
CA GLU A 131 20.06 -0.34 -7.12
C GLU A 131 19.53 0.17 -5.79
N PHE A 132 20.03 1.31 -5.32
CA PHE A 132 19.56 1.91 -4.08
C PHE A 132 18.08 2.31 -4.18
N LEU A 133 17.66 2.84 -5.33
CA LEU A 133 16.27 3.21 -5.59
C LEU A 133 15.35 1.99 -5.58
N LEU A 134 15.79 0.85 -6.12
CA LEU A 134 15.06 -0.42 -6.07
C LEU A 134 14.89 -0.88 -4.61
N PHE A 135 15.97 -0.91 -3.82
CA PHE A 135 15.89 -1.32 -2.42
C PHE A 135 15.06 -0.36 -1.56
N TYR A 136 15.10 0.94 -1.86
CA TYR A 136 14.21 1.92 -1.25
C TYR A 136 12.75 1.64 -1.59
N ALA A 137 12.43 1.37 -2.85
CA ALA A 137 11.08 1.03 -3.28
C ALA A 137 10.57 -0.26 -2.61
N ILE A 138 11.44 -1.26 -2.42
CA ILE A 138 11.12 -2.48 -1.66
C ILE A 138 10.86 -2.18 -0.19
N GLY A 139 11.73 -1.39 0.46
CA GLY A 139 11.52 -0.95 1.84
C GLY A 139 10.19 -0.20 2.01
N PHE A 140 9.86 0.67 1.05
CA PHE A 140 8.59 1.40 1.02
C PHE A 140 7.39 0.45 0.84
N LEU A 141 7.52 -0.55 -0.02
CA LEU A 141 6.51 -1.58 -0.25
C LEU A 141 6.24 -2.41 1.02
N ILE A 142 7.27 -2.82 1.75
CA ILE A 142 7.14 -3.55 3.03
C ILE A 142 6.36 -2.72 4.04
N VAL A 143 6.71 -1.43 4.20
CA VAL A 143 6.01 -0.52 5.12
C VAL A 143 4.53 -0.41 4.74
N ASN A 144 4.21 -0.29 3.46
CA ASN A 144 2.82 -0.16 3.00
C ASN A 144 2.00 -1.44 3.20
N VAL A 145 2.62 -2.61 3.04
CA VAL A 145 1.98 -3.89 3.35
C VAL A 145 1.65 -3.97 4.85
N ILE A 146 2.61 -3.61 5.72
CA ILE A 146 2.39 -3.59 7.18
C ILE A 146 1.26 -2.61 7.54
N MET A 147 1.25 -1.40 6.96
CA MET A 147 0.20 -0.41 7.20
C MET A 147 -1.18 -0.91 6.75
N SER A 148 -1.25 -1.59 5.60
CA SER A 148 -2.48 -2.22 5.11
C SER A 148 -3.00 -3.27 6.10
N LEU A 149 -2.13 -4.15 6.60
CA LEU A 149 -2.50 -5.18 7.59
C LEU A 149 -3.02 -4.56 8.89
N VAL A 150 -2.37 -3.50 9.40
CA VAL A 150 -2.82 -2.77 10.59
C VAL A 150 -4.21 -2.16 10.37
N ARG A 151 -4.47 -1.58 9.19
CA ARG A 151 -5.79 -1.01 8.85
C ARG A 151 -6.87 -2.06 8.75
N VAL A 152 -6.59 -3.19 8.09
CA VAL A 152 -7.51 -4.33 8.02
C VAL A 152 -7.82 -4.87 9.42
N TYR A 153 -6.82 -5.02 10.29
CA TYR A 153 -7.03 -5.44 11.67
C TYR A 153 -7.93 -4.47 12.45
N ARG A 154 -7.71 -3.15 12.31
CA ARG A 154 -8.55 -2.13 12.96
C ARG A 154 -9.99 -2.18 12.44
N LEU A 155 -10.18 -2.36 11.13
CA LEU A 155 -11.49 -2.51 10.52
C LEU A 155 -12.23 -3.74 11.05
N ILE A 156 -11.59 -4.91 11.08
CA ILE A 156 -12.17 -6.15 11.63
C ILE A 156 -12.54 -5.97 13.11
N ARG A 157 -11.64 -5.39 13.91
CA ARG A 157 -11.90 -5.13 15.33
C ARG A 157 -13.09 -4.19 15.52
N HIS A 158 -13.24 -3.18 14.67
CA HIS A 158 -14.39 -2.28 14.69
C HIS A 158 -15.69 -3.00 14.34
N GLU A 159 -15.70 -3.84 13.30
CA GLU A 159 -16.88 -4.65 12.95
C GLU A 159 -17.28 -5.63 14.06
N ILE A 160 -16.31 -6.27 14.72
CA ILE A 160 -16.59 -7.17 15.84
C ILE A 160 -17.22 -6.39 16.99
N ARG A 161 -16.69 -5.21 17.33
CA ARG A 161 -17.26 -4.36 18.40
C ARG A 161 -18.68 -3.89 18.10
N GLU A 162 -18.99 -3.51 16.85
CA GLU A 162 -20.36 -3.16 16.44
C GLU A 162 -21.32 -4.35 16.57
N LYS A 163 -20.86 -5.57 16.24
CA LYS A 163 -21.71 -6.79 16.29
C LYS A 163 -21.89 -7.37 17.69
N VAL A 164 -20.92 -7.18 18.58
CA VAL A 164 -20.95 -7.69 19.97
C VAL A 164 -21.69 -6.73 20.92
N ILE A 165 -21.86 -5.46 20.56
CA ILE A 165 -22.67 -4.50 21.32
C ILE A 165 -23.89 -4.06 20.47
N PRO A 166 -24.87 -4.95 20.20
CA PRO A 166 -26.16 -4.50 19.71
C PRO A 166 -27.03 -4.05 20.90
N ASN A 167 -27.33 -2.76 20.98
CA ASN A 167 -28.57 -2.25 21.60
C ASN A 167 -28.88 -2.53 23.10
N GLU A 168 -27.92 -2.74 24.00
CA GLU A 168 -28.25 -2.75 25.44
C GLU A 168 -28.52 -1.36 26.06
N TYR A 169 -28.39 -0.27 25.28
CA TYR A 169 -28.62 1.11 25.75
C TYR A 169 -29.61 1.92 24.90
N ALA A 170 -30.42 1.27 24.05
CA ALA A 170 -31.48 1.93 23.28
C ALA A 170 -32.84 1.97 24.00
N THR A 171 -32.87 1.63 25.29
CA THR A 171 -34.04 1.81 26.17
C THR A 171 -33.58 2.41 27.50
N LYS A 172 -33.55 3.75 27.56
CA LYS A 172 -33.92 4.54 28.74
C LYS A 172 -34.17 5.98 28.34
#